data_AF-A0A3G4W6S8-F1
#
_entry.id   AF-A0A3G4W6S8-F1
#
_cell.length_a   1.000
_cell.length_b   1.000
_cell.length_c   1.000
_cell.angle_alpha   90.00
_cell.angle_beta   90.00
_cell.angle_gamma   90.00
#
_symmetry.space_group_name_H-M   'P 1'
#
loop_
_entity.id
_entity.type
_entity.pdbx_description
1 polymer ?
#
loop_
_entity_poly.entity_id
_entity_poly.type
_entity_poly.pdbx_seq_one_letter_code
_entity_poly.pdbx_strand_id
1 'polypeptide(L)'
;MTDALLPVPADDELEQWLAAQHSNLIGAVTGFLDLEAGLAEVSLYAHHDNLVQGLGQALDMESSLAAILPAQTTVPAHEDAAPVGTESAARDPDLQMHIAALDHRTRLILRNHPVFAARATLERLTGVLTHAGDLVRDFGGDAALDRAFRSARARSAAHFDYLVRELANAFDRVFHLAHDVAREIAHTGARDLDVVHDLGFDLDRAIDRTRELARDLDPNRAPLPTVIRALARARALNLDRALSATHDLAHDLGQAAAHLLGLEVVDGRAARMLQDLLDDFTQADLRGVDLTHVDLEGVRWSAHTTRWPATMDMERLCHRSREIGIGIYVVERGTTATDHVSV
;
A
#
# COMPACT_ATOMS: atom_id res chain seq x y z
N MET A 1 -30.18 20.43 -44.50
CA MET A 1 -29.72 19.71 -43.30
C MET A 1 -28.53 18.86 -43.72
N THR A 2 -27.37 19.50 -43.79
CA THR A 2 -26.08 18.87 -44.08
C THR A 2 -25.47 18.46 -42.77
N ASP A 3 -25.41 17.15 -42.55
CA ASP A 3 -24.78 16.51 -41.41
C ASP A 3 -23.27 16.77 -41.51
N ALA A 4 -22.76 17.65 -40.65
CA ALA A 4 -21.35 18.00 -40.60
C ALA A 4 -20.63 16.88 -39.86
N LEU A 5 -20.10 15.92 -40.63
CA LEU A 5 -19.13 14.93 -40.16
C LEU A 5 -17.99 15.66 -39.45
N LEU A 6 -17.92 15.49 -38.13
CA LEU A 6 -16.81 15.96 -37.31
C LEU A 6 -15.53 15.32 -37.85
N PRO A 7 -14.46 16.10 -38.08
CA PRO A 7 -13.19 15.58 -38.55
C PRO A 7 -12.65 14.58 -37.52
N VAL A 8 -12.41 13.36 -37.98
CA VAL A 8 -11.69 12.34 -37.20
C VAL A 8 -10.33 12.95 -36.84
N PRO A 9 -9.95 12.97 -35.54
CA PRO A 9 -8.63 13.48 -35.15
C PRO A 9 -7.55 12.72 -35.92
N ALA A 10 -6.56 13.44 -36.43
CA ALA A 10 -5.49 12.85 -37.21
C ALA A 10 -4.75 11.80 -36.37
N ASP A 11 -4.31 10.69 -36.99
CA ASP A 11 -3.62 9.58 -36.32
C ASP A 11 -2.45 10.05 -35.44
N ASP A 12 -1.81 11.17 -35.78
CA ASP A 12 -0.72 11.80 -35.02
C ASP A 12 -1.12 12.32 -33.63
N GLU A 13 -2.36 12.82 -33.46
CA GLU A 13 -2.87 13.30 -32.17
C GLU A 13 -3.15 12.14 -31.21
N LEU A 14 -3.66 11.02 -31.74
CA LEU A 14 -3.88 9.79 -30.98
C LEU A 14 -2.54 9.18 -30.55
N GLU A 15 -1.53 9.17 -31.43
CA GLU A 15 -0.19 8.70 -31.10
C GLU A 15 0.49 9.57 -30.01
N GLN A 16 0.38 10.91 -30.11
CA GLN A 16 0.90 11.81 -29.08
C GLN A 16 0.21 11.61 -27.73
N TRP A 17 -1.11 11.46 -27.73
CA TRP A 17 -1.86 11.23 -26.50
C TRP A 17 -1.50 9.88 -25.86
N LEU A 18 -1.40 8.81 -26.65
CA LEU A 18 -0.96 7.49 -26.17
C LEU A 18 0.45 7.53 -25.60
N ALA A 19 1.38 8.23 -26.27
CA ALA A 19 2.75 8.39 -25.78
C ALA A 19 2.80 9.17 -24.44
N ALA A 20 1.95 10.19 -24.27
CA ALA A 20 1.86 10.94 -23.02
C ALA A 20 1.30 10.08 -21.88
N GLN A 21 0.22 9.32 -22.11
CA GLN A 21 -0.33 8.40 -21.10
C GLN A 21 0.66 7.30 -20.72
N HIS A 22 1.41 6.80 -21.71
CA HIS A 22 2.45 5.80 -21.50
C HIS A 22 3.60 6.31 -20.65
N SER A 23 4.11 7.51 -20.94
CA SER A 23 5.16 8.16 -20.15
C SER A 23 4.69 8.41 -18.71
N ASN A 24 3.45 8.82 -18.52
CA ASN A 24 2.85 9.02 -17.19
C ASN A 24 2.71 7.71 -16.41
N LEU A 25 2.27 6.63 -17.07
CA LEU A 25 2.16 5.32 -16.43
C LEU A 25 3.54 4.77 -16.04
N ILE A 26 4.53 4.83 -16.92
CA ILE A 26 5.91 4.42 -16.60
C ILE A 26 6.47 5.26 -15.47
N GLY A 27 6.26 6.58 -15.49
CA GLY A 27 6.69 7.46 -14.40
C GLY A 27 6.04 7.09 -13.07
N ALA A 28 4.73 6.84 -13.07
CA ALA A 28 3.99 6.44 -11.88
C ALA A 28 4.46 5.07 -11.37
N VAL A 29 4.61 4.09 -12.25
CA VAL A 29 5.03 2.72 -11.93
C VAL A 29 6.49 2.67 -11.47
N THR A 30 7.41 3.37 -12.15
CA THR A 30 8.83 3.44 -11.78
C THR A 30 9.02 4.19 -10.47
N GLY A 31 8.28 5.28 -10.25
CA GLY A 31 8.26 5.96 -8.96
C GLY A 31 7.62 5.12 -7.85
N PHE A 32 6.67 4.24 -8.20
CA PHE A 32 6.00 3.34 -7.27
C PHE A 32 6.78 2.05 -6.98
N LEU A 33 7.72 1.66 -7.83
CA LEU A 33 8.48 0.41 -7.75
C LEU A 33 9.99 0.68 -7.73
N ASP A 34 10.42 1.51 -6.78
CA ASP A 34 11.83 1.58 -6.40
C ASP A 34 12.26 0.22 -5.80
N LEU A 35 12.69 -0.68 -6.68
CA LEU A 35 13.09 -2.06 -6.40
C LEU A 35 14.31 -2.12 -5.49
N GLU A 36 15.17 -1.10 -5.52
CA GLU A 36 16.34 -1.03 -4.64
C GLU A 36 15.92 -0.62 -3.24
N ALA A 37 15.01 0.35 -3.10
CA ALA A 37 14.44 0.71 -1.81
C ALA A 37 13.69 -0.48 -1.18
N GLY A 38 12.86 -1.18 -1.95
CA GLY A 38 12.13 -2.36 -1.46
C GLY A 38 13.04 -3.53 -1.06
N LEU A 39 14.14 -3.76 -1.79
CA LEU A 39 15.09 -4.83 -1.44
C LEU A 39 15.97 -4.46 -0.24
N ALA A 40 16.34 -3.18 -0.10
CA ALA A 40 17.03 -2.66 1.07
C ALA A 40 16.15 -2.76 2.34
N GLU A 41 14.86 -2.51 2.20
CA GLU A 41 13.88 -2.58 3.29
C GLU A 41 13.68 -4.03 3.77
N VAL A 42 13.51 -4.98 2.85
CA VAL A 42 13.42 -6.43 3.20
C VAL A 42 14.72 -6.93 3.85
N SER A 43 15.89 -6.48 3.36
CA SER A 43 17.17 -6.77 3.98
C SER A 43 17.29 -6.20 5.40
N LEU A 44 16.66 -5.05 5.66
CA LEU A 44 16.67 -4.40 6.97
C LEU A 44 15.80 -5.17 7.97
N TYR A 45 14.61 -5.61 7.55
CA TYR A 45 13.73 -6.47 8.37
C TYR A 45 14.42 -7.79 8.74
N ALA A 46 15.09 -8.45 7.78
CA ALA A 46 15.84 -9.68 8.07
C ALA A 46 16.99 -9.45 9.08
N HIS A 47 17.62 -8.27 9.08
CA HIS A 47 18.63 -7.92 10.07
C HIS A 47 18.03 -7.59 11.44
N HIS A 48 16.87 -6.92 11.46
CA HIS A 48 16.16 -6.58 12.68
C HIS A 48 15.66 -7.83 13.42
N ASP A 49 15.06 -8.79 12.71
CA ASP A 49 14.61 -10.07 13.28
C ASP A 49 15.75 -10.83 13.96
N ASN A 50 16.92 -10.89 13.31
CA ASN A 50 18.11 -11.52 13.89
C ASN A 50 18.60 -10.79 15.15
N LEU A 51 18.49 -9.46 15.17
CA LEU A 51 18.87 -8.63 16.33
C LEU A 51 17.87 -8.77 17.49
N VAL A 52 16.57 -8.77 17.22
CA VAL A 52 15.51 -8.96 18.21
C VAL A 52 15.55 -10.37 18.78
N GLN A 53 15.76 -11.38 17.95
CA GLN A 53 15.93 -12.76 18.39
C GLN A 53 17.20 -12.91 19.26
N GLY A 54 18.31 -12.29 18.87
CA GLY A 54 19.54 -12.29 19.67
C GLY A 54 19.39 -11.55 21.00
N LEU A 55 18.68 -10.42 21.01
CA LEU A 55 18.39 -9.65 22.23
C LEU A 55 17.39 -10.37 23.14
N GLY A 56 16.37 -11.02 22.62
CA GLY A 56 15.42 -11.82 23.39
C GLY A 56 16.08 -13.05 24.05
N GLN A 57 17.11 -13.62 23.43
CA GLN A 57 17.92 -14.67 24.04
C GLN A 57 18.87 -14.14 25.13
N ALA A 58 19.38 -12.91 24.98
CA ALA A 58 20.30 -12.29 25.94
C ALA A 58 19.59 -11.61 27.12
N LEU A 59 18.36 -11.16 26.91
CA LEU A 59 17.52 -10.45 27.88
C LEU A 59 16.27 -11.29 28.17
N ASP A 60 16.38 -12.21 29.13
CA ASP A 60 15.21 -12.82 29.75
C ASP A 60 14.46 -11.77 30.58
N MET A 61 13.64 -10.97 29.89
CA MET A 61 12.90 -9.85 30.45
C MET A 61 11.76 -10.30 31.37
N GLU A 62 11.18 -11.49 31.16
CA GLU A 62 10.11 -12.01 32.01
C GLU A 62 10.65 -12.47 33.38
N SER A 63 11.83 -13.10 33.42
CA SER A 63 12.48 -13.46 34.69
C SER A 63 12.95 -12.25 35.50
N SER A 64 13.34 -11.16 34.83
CA SER A 64 13.87 -9.96 35.49
C SER A 64 12.80 -8.95 35.92
N LEU A 65 11.66 -8.86 35.22
CA LEU A 65 10.55 -7.99 35.62
C LEU A 65 9.75 -8.53 36.81
N ALA A 66 9.57 -9.86 36.91
CA ALA A 66 8.85 -10.48 38.02
C ALA A 66 9.55 -10.29 39.39
N ALA A 67 10.84 -9.97 39.39
CA ALA A 67 11.63 -9.75 40.60
C ALA A 67 11.52 -8.32 41.16
N ILE A 68 10.98 -7.35 40.40
CA ILE A 68 11.13 -5.92 40.71
C ILE A 68 9.80 -5.24 41.11
N LEU A 69 8.62 -5.76 40.72
CA LEU A 69 7.36 -5.04 40.94
C LEU A 69 6.54 -5.55 42.14
N PRO A 70 6.21 -4.68 43.13
CA PRO A 70 5.16 -4.94 44.12
C PRO A 70 3.75 -4.66 43.55
N ALA A 71 2.76 -5.42 44.04
CA ALA A 71 1.37 -5.38 43.60
C ALA A 71 0.74 -3.98 43.69
N GLN A 72 0.17 -3.50 42.58
CA GLN A 72 -0.49 -2.19 42.50
C GLN A 72 -1.99 -2.26 42.78
N THR A 73 -2.45 -1.28 43.55
CA THR A 73 -3.84 -1.03 43.98
C THR A 73 -4.54 -0.10 42.99
N THR A 74 -5.78 -0.43 42.64
CA THR A 74 -6.68 0.28 41.72
C THR A 74 -7.23 1.61 42.27
N VAL A 75 -7.40 2.60 41.40
CA VAL A 75 -8.07 3.90 41.65
C VAL A 75 -9.08 4.19 40.52
N PRO A 76 -10.27 4.78 40.78
CA PRO A 76 -11.37 4.86 39.82
C PRO A 76 -11.45 6.19 39.02
N ALA A 77 -12.25 6.12 37.96
CA ALA A 77 -12.43 7.05 36.84
C ALA A 77 -13.20 8.35 37.15
N HIS A 78 -13.03 9.35 36.27
CA HIS A 78 -13.82 10.58 36.24
C HIS A 78 -14.28 10.94 34.82
N GLU A 79 -15.59 11.03 34.63
CA GLU A 79 -16.32 11.65 33.51
C GLU A 79 -16.27 13.19 33.61
N ASP A 80 -16.20 13.94 32.49
CA ASP A 80 -17.38 14.58 31.85
C ASP A 80 -17.06 15.58 30.70
N ALA A 81 -17.97 15.57 29.71
CA ALA A 81 -18.49 16.59 28.77
C ALA A 81 -17.64 17.43 27.76
N ALA A 82 -18.11 17.37 26.49
CA ALA A 82 -17.72 18.15 25.30
C ALA A 82 -18.61 19.39 25.02
N PRO A 83 -18.28 20.22 23.99
CA PRO A 83 -19.32 20.66 23.04
C PRO A 83 -18.92 20.65 21.55
N VAL A 84 -19.97 20.82 20.74
CA VAL A 84 -20.21 20.42 19.33
C VAL A 84 -19.90 21.50 18.27
N GLY A 85 -19.57 21.03 17.05
CA GLY A 85 -19.79 21.71 15.74
C GLY A 85 -18.50 21.77 14.89
N THR A 86 -18.36 21.14 13.72
CA THR A 86 -19.18 21.25 12.49
C THR A 86 -19.03 20.03 11.55
N GLU A 87 -20.00 19.89 10.65
CA GLU A 87 -20.21 18.80 9.68
C GLU A 87 -18.98 18.45 8.81
N SER A 88 -18.34 17.33 9.13
CA SER A 88 -17.44 16.59 8.23
C SER A 88 -17.84 15.12 8.27
N ALA A 89 -18.39 14.66 7.16
CA ALA A 89 -18.87 13.30 6.86
C ALA A 89 -18.55 12.24 7.94
N ALA A 90 -19.46 12.11 8.91
CA ALA A 90 -19.54 11.09 9.96
C ALA A 90 -18.20 10.43 10.29
N ARG A 91 -17.27 11.21 10.84
CA ARG A 91 -16.14 10.65 11.58
C ARG A 91 -16.72 10.05 12.85
N ASP A 92 -16.39 8.79 13.13
CA ASP A 92 -16.63 8.22 14.44
C ASP A 92 -15.80 9.03 15.46
N PRO A 93 -16.44 9.86 16.29
CA PRO A 93 -15.73 10.76 17.20
C PRO A 93 -14.94 9.97 18.25
N ASP A 94 -15.39 8.77 18.59
CA ASP A 94 -14.73 7.91 19.57
C ASP A 94 -13.43 7.36 19.00
N LEU A 95 -13.44 6.90 17.75
CA LEU A 95 -12.22 6.45 17.06
C LEU A 95 -11.18 7.58 16.96
N GLN A 96 -11.62 8.78 16.57
CA GLN A 96 -10.73 9.94 16.46
C GLN A 96 -10.15 10.32 17.84
N MET A 97 -10.95 10.26 18.90
CA MET A 97 -10.51 10.54 20.26
C MET A 97 -9.51 9.50 20.76
N HIS A 98 -9.76 8.20 20.53
CA HIS A 98 -8.85 7.13 20.92
C HIS A 98 -7.50 7.26 20.22
N ILE A 99 -7.48 7.55 18.92
CA ILE A 99 -6.24 7.70 18.16
C ILE A 99 -5.52 9.00 18.52
N ALA A 100 -6.25 10.10 18.76
CA ALA A 100 -5.65 11.35 19.24
C ALA A 100 -5.05 11.21 20.64
N ALA A 101 -5.54 10.27 21.45
CA ALA A 101 -4.97 9.94 22.75
C ALA A 101 -3.68 9.10 22.65
N LEU A 102 -3.41 8.45 21.51
CA LEU A 102 -2.14 7.77 21.29
C LEU A 102 -1.02 8.79 21.16
N ASP A 103 0.05 8.60 21.91
CA ASP A 103 1.24 9.42 21.76
C ASP A 103 1.89 9.21 20.38
N HIS A 104 2.62 10.21 19.90
CA HIS A 104 3.24 10.20 18.57
C HIS A 104 4.22 9.04 18.36
N ARG A 105 4.88 8.55 19.43
CA ARG A 105 5.79 7.41 19.34
C ARG A 105 5.01 6.12 19.13
N THR A 106 3.93 5.91 19.89
CA THR A 106 3.03 4.76 19.69
C THR A 106 2.42 4.77 18.29
N ARG A 107 2.02 5.93 17.77
CA ARG A 107 1.52 6.05 16.38
C ARG A 107 2.57 5.67 15.34
N LEU A 108 3.83 6.07 15.52
CA LEU A 108 4.93 5.64 14.64
C LEU A 108 5.23 4.14 14.74
N ILE A 109 5.17 3.56 15.94
CA ILE A 109 5.34 2.11 16.13
C ILE A 109 4.22 1.36 15.41
N LEU A 110 2.96 1.78 15.57
CA LEU A 110 1.81 1.17 14.92
C LEU A 110 1.88 1.32 13.39
N ARG A 111 2.29 2.48 12.89
CA ARG A 111 2.51 2.71 11.45
C ARG A 111 3.52 1.72 10.86
N ASN A 112 4.62 1.46 11.57
CA ASN A 112 5.65 0.51 11.15
C ASN A 112 5.29 -0.95 11.48
N HIS A 113 4.16 -1.18 12.16
CA HIS A 113 3.74 -2.53 12.47
C HIS A 113 3.32 -3.23 11.16
N PRO A 114 3.73 -4.49 10.95
CA PRO A 114 3.65 -5.15 9.64
C PRO A 114 2.22 -5.25 9.10
N VAL A 115 1.23 -5.41 9.98
CA VAL A 115 -0.19 -5.39 9.61
C VAL A 115 -0.59 -4.10 8.90
N PHE A 116 -0.13 -2.93 9.37
CA PHE A 116 -0.45 -1.64 8.75
C PHE A 116 0.34 -1.44 7.45
N ALA A 117 1.60 -1.85 7.41
CA ALA A 117 2.41 -1.84 6.19
C ALA A 117 1.81 -2.73 5.08
N ALA A 118 1.39 -3.94 5.44
CA ALA A 118 0.72 -4.88 4.53
C ALA A 118 -0.60 -4.32 4.03
N ARG A 119 -1.43 -3.77 4.92
CA ARG A 119 -2.68 -3.12 4.55
C ARG A 119 -2.45 -1.96 3.58
N ALA A 120 -1.53 -1.05 3.89
CA ALA A 120 -1.20 0.07 3.03
C ALA A 120 -0.75 -0.41 1.64
N THR A 121 0.04 -1.48 1.58
CA THR A 121 0.48 -2.11 0.33
C THR A 121 -0.70 -2.68 -0.46
N LEU A 122 -1.65 -3.35 0.20
CA LEU A 122 -2.82 -3.94 -0.43
C LEU A 122 -3.83 -2.91 -0.93
N GLU A 123 -4.03 -1.81 -0.20
CA GLU A 123 -4.84 -0.69 -0.67
C GLU A 123 -4.25 -0.09 -1.94
N ARG A 124 -2.92 0.06 -1.99
CA ARG A 124 -2.24 0.54 -3.20
C ARG A 124 -2.38 -0.46 -4.36
N LEU A 125 -2.17 -1.75 -4.11
CA LEU A 125 -2.36 -2.81 -5.11
C LEU A 125 -3.79 -2.79 -5.65
N THR A 126 -4.78 -2.64 -4.77
CA THR A 126 -6.19 -2.52 -5.13
C THR A 126 -6.42 -1.31 -6.04
N GLY A 127 -5.79 -0.18 -5.77
CA GLY A 127 -5.83 1.01 -6.63
C GLY A 127 -5.25 0.74 -8.03
N VAL A 128 -4.08 0.10 -8.11
CA VAL A 128 -3.44 -0.27 -9.39
C VAL A 128 -4.30 -1.25 -10.18
N LEU A 129 -4.84 -2.28 -9.52
CA LEU A 129 -5.70 -3.28 -10.16
C LEU A 129 -7.02 -2.67 -10.64
N THR A 130 -7.59 -1.74 -9.86
CA THR A 130 -8.82 -1.02 -10.24
C THR A 130 -8.57 -0.20 -11.51
N HIS A 131 -7.49 0.58 -11.52
CA HIS A 131 -7.10 1.37 -12.68
C HIS A 131 -6.82 0.50 -13.91
N ALA A 132 -6.11 -0.62 -13.74
CA ALA A 132 -5.90 -1.59 -14.81
C ALA A 132 -7.22 -2.16 -15.35
N GLY A 133 -8.20 -2.37 -14.48
CA GLY A 133 -9.54 -2.85 -14.84
C GLY A 133 -10.34 -1.82 -15.63
N ASP A 134 -10.27 -0.56 -15.22
CA ASP A 134 -10.88 0.56 -15.94
C ASP A 134 -10.28 0.66 -17.35
N LEU A 135 -8.95 0.62 -17.47
CA LEU A 135 -8.27 0.59 -18.77
C LEU A 135 -8.74 -0.59 -19.63
N VAL A 136 -8.78 -1.82 -19.09
CA VAL A 136 -9.25 -2.99 -19.84
C VAL A 136 -10.70 -2.84 -20.30
N ARG A 137 -11.58 -2.23 -19.49
CA ARG A 137 -12.97 -1.95 -19.87
C ARG A 137 -13.06 -0.91 -20.97
N ASP A 138 -12.29 0.17 -20.87
CA ASP A 138 -12.21 1.23 -21.88
C ASP A 138 -11.67 0.69 -23.22
N PHE A 139 -10.66 -0.17 -23.18
CA PHE A 139 -10.09 -0.79 -24.39
C PHE A 139 -10.93 -1.93 -24.98
N GLY A 140 -11.75 -2.61 -24.18
CA GLY A 140 -12.54 -3.76 -24.61
C GLY A 140 -13.78 -3.41 -25.46
N GLY A 141 -14.15 -2.12 -25.52
CA GLY A 141 -15.37 -1.65 -26.16
C GLY A 141 -15.28 -1.34 -27.66
N ASP A 142 -14.08 -1.09 -28.21
CA ASP A 142 -13.98 -0.43 -29.53
C ASP A 142 -13.35 -1.30 -30.63
N ALA A 143 -14.10 -1.54 -31.70
CA ALA A 143 -13.63 -2.24 -32.89
C ALA A 143 -12.57 -1.44 -33.68
N ALA A 144 -12.41 -0.13 -33.39
CA ALA A 144 -11.34 0.70 -33.92
C ALA A 144 -9.96 0.35 -33.30
N LEU A 145 -9.93 -0.04 -32.02
CA LEU A 145 -8.72 -0.44 -31.31
C LEU A 145 -8.13 -1.76 -31.84
N ASP A 146 -8.95 -2.68 -32.34
CA ASP A 146 -8.51 -3.96 -32.93
C ASP A 146 -7.69 -3.77 -34.23
N ARG A 147 -7.77 -2.58 -34.85
CA ARG A 147 -6.91 -2.15 -35.97
C ARG A 147 -5.62 -1.48 -35.49
N ALA A 148 -5.70 -0.58 -34.52
CA ALA A 148 -4.52 0.08 -33.92
C ALA A 148 -3.61 -0.93 -33.18
N PHE A 149 -4.17 -1.94 -32.52
CA PHE A 149 -3.44 -3.00 -31.83
C PHE A 149 -2.59 -3.86 -32.76
N ARG A 150 -2.99 -4.05 -34.02
CA ARG A 150 -2.19 -4.81 -35.01
C ARG A 150 -0.91 -4.08 -35.39
N SER A 151 -0.94 -2.75 -35.42
CA SER A 151 0.19 -1.86 -35.71
C SER A 151 1.10 -1.66 -34.49
N ALA A 152 0.52 -1.55 -33.30
CA ALA A 152 1.25 -1.42 -32.03
C ALA A 152 1.90 -2.74 -31.55
N ARG A 153 1.45 -3.89 -32.08
CA ARG A 153 1.78 -5.27 -31.67
C ARG A 153 3.27 -5.59 -31.46
N ALA A 154 4.16 -5.10 -32.31
CA ALA A 154 5.59 -5.40 -32.20
C ALA A 154 6.28 -4.63 -31.06
N ARG A 155 5.81 -3.41 -30.76
CA ARG A 155 6.31 -2.57 -29.67
C ARG A 155 5.59 -2.86 -28.34
N SER A 156 4.30 -3.19 -28.42
CA SER A 156 3.44 -3.54 -27.28
C SER A 156 3.76 -4.92 -26.70
N ALA A 157 4.27 -5.89 -27.48
CA ALA A 157 4.60 -7.22 -26.94
C ALA A 157 5.71 -7.18 -25.88
N ALA A 158 6.79 -6.42 -26.10
CA ALA A 158 7.86 -6.26 -25.11
C ALA A 158 7.40 -5.45 -23.88
N HIS A 159 6.56 -4.43 -24.10
CA HIS A 159 5.99 -3.64 -23.01
C HIS A 159 4.95 -4.40 -22.19
N PHE A 160 4.17 -5.26 -22.83
CA PHE A 160 3.23 -6.16 -22.19
C PHE A 160 3.96 -7.23 -21.37
N ASP A 161 5.03 -7.82 -21.92
CA ASP A 161 5.91 -8.73 -21.18
C ASP A 161 6.53 -8.05 -19.95
N TYR A 162 6.92 -6.77 -20.08
CA TYR A 162 7.37 -5.96 -18.94
C TYR A 162 6.29 -5.77 -17.88
N LEU A 163 5.08 -5.30 -18.26
CA LEU A 163 3.97 -5.09 -17.31
C LEU A 163 3.52 -6.39 -16.64
N VAL A 164 3.48 -7.51 -17.38
CA VAL A 164 3.15 -8.82 -16.81
C VAL A 164 4.21 -9.26 -15.80
N ARG A 165 5.49 -9.08 -16.13
CA ARG A 165 6.60 -9.42 -15.22
C ARG A 165 6.59 -8.54 -13.98
N GLU A 166 6.28 -7.26 -14.15
CA GLU A 166 6.19 -6.31 -13.06
C GLU A 166 5.01 -6.58 -12.13
N LEU A 167 3.84 -6.89 -12.69
CA LEU A 167 2.67 -7.31 -11.95
C LEU A 167 2.94 -8.61 -11.18
N ALA A 168 3.60 -9.59 -11.82
CA ALA A 168 4.03 -10.82 -11.16
C ALA A 168 5.00 -10.52 -10.00
N ASN A 169 6.00 -9.65 -10.21
CA ASN A 169 6.92 -9.25 -9.15
C ASN A 169 6.21 -8.50 -8.01
N ALA A 170 5.19 -7.69 -8.32
CA ALA A 170 4.38 -7.01 -7.31
C ALA A 170 3.57 -8.01 -6.48
N PHE A 171 2.97 -9.02 -7.13
CA PHE A 171 2.30 -10.11 -6.43
C PHE A 171 3.25 -10.94 -5.58
N ASP A 172 4.44 -11.29 -6.07
CA ASP A 172 5.46 -12.01 -5.28
C ASP A 172 5.89 -11.18 -4.05
N ARG A 173 6.02 -9.85 -4.16
CA ARG A 173 6.31 -8.98 -3.01
C ARG A 173 5.18 -8.96 -1.99
N VAL A 174 3.93 -8.80 -2.45
CA VAL A 174 2.77 -8.84 -1.56
C VAL A 174 2.65 -10.22 -0.91
N PHE A 175 3.02 -11.28 -1.61
CA PHE A 175 3.09 -12.64 -1.06
C PHE A 175 4.11 -12.75 0.06
N HIS A 176 5.35 -12.33 -0.19
CA HIS A 176 6.38 -12.35 0.84
C HIS A 176 5.97 -11.52 2.06
N LEU A 177 5.44 -10.32 1.85
CA LEU A 177 4.97 -9.46 2.95
C LEU A 177 3.80 -10.08 3.72
N ALA A 178 2.78 -10.60 3.02
CA ALA A 178 1.64 -11.25 3.65
C ALA A 178 2.06 -12.51 4.42
N HIS A 179 3.02 -13.28 3.87
CA HIS A 179 3.58 -14.45 4.53
C HIS A 179 4.39 -14.08 5.78
N ASP A 180 5.18 -13.00 5.71
CA ASP A 180 5.94 -12.50 6.86
C ASP A 180 5.01 -11.98 7.96
N VAL A 181 3.96 -11.23 7.60
CA VAL A 181 2.90 -10.79 8.52
C VAL A 181 2.19 -11.97 9.14
N ALA A 182 1.80 -12.96 8.33
CA ALA A 182 1.19 -14.19 8.78
C ALA A 182 2.10 -14.95 9.78
N ARG A 183 3.39 -15.04 9.46
CA ARG A 183 4.39 -15.67 10.33
C ARG A 183 4.50 -14.93 11.66
N GLU A 184 4.54 -13.60 11.63
CA GLU A 184 4.65 -12.77 12.83
C GLU A 184 3.38 -12.82 13.70
N ILE A 185 2.19 -12.80 13.09
CA ILE A 185 0.91 -13.03 13.78
C ILE A 185 0.90 -14.43 14.42
N ALA A 186 1.33 -15.46 13.69
CA ALA A 186 1.42 -16.81 14.22
C ALA A 186 2.41 -16.94 15.40
N HIS A 187 3.48 -16.13 15.41
CA HIS A 187 4.45 -16.08 16.52
C HIS A 187 3.92 -15.32 17.73
N THR A 188 3.01 -14.35 17.54
CA THR A 188 2.45 -13.52 18.62
C THR A 188 1.26 -14.17 19.35
N GLY A 189 0.64 -15.22 18.80
CA GLY A 189 -0.29 -16.05 19.59
C GLY A 189 -1.26 -16.92 18.80
N ALA A 190 -1.48 -18.14 19.30
CA ALA A 190 -2.10 -19.29 18.63
C ALA A 190 -3.62 -19.22 18.30
N ARG A 191 -4.26 -18.04 18.31
CA ARG A 191 -5.71 -17.93 18.02
C ARG A 191 -6.06 -17.50 16.60
N ASP A 192 -5.14 -16.91 15.85
CA ASP A 192 -5.39 -16.44 14.47
C ASP A 192 -4.69 -17.28 13.40
N LEU A 193 -4.32 -18.53 13.73
CA LEU A 193 -3.75 -19.48 12.77
C LEU A 193 -4.71 -19.79 11.63
N ASP A 194 -6.03 -19.77 11.88
CA ASP A 194 -7.04 -19.98 10.85
C ASP A 194 -7.07 -18.79 9.87
N VAL A 195 -6.99 -17.54 10.35
CA VAL A 195 -6.91 -16.34 9.49
C VAL A 195 -5.63 -16.34 8.66
N VAL A 196 -4.50 -16.71 9.28
CA VAL A 196 -3.22 -16.86 8.58
C VAL A 196 -3.26 -17.94 7.51
N HIS A 197 -3.91 -19.07 7.81
CA HIS A 197 -4.01 -20.19 6.87
C HIS A 197 -4.97 -19.88 5.71
N ASP A 198 -6.14 -19.30 6.00
CA ASP A 198 -7.12 -18.89 4.99
C ASP A 198 -6.54 -17.81 4.07
N LEU A 199 -5.81 -16.86 4.65
CA LEU A 199 -5.07 -15.85 3.91
C LEU A 199 -4.00 -16.47 3.00
N GLY A 200 -3.16 -17.36 3.54
CA GLY A 200 -2.14 -18.05 2.74
C GLY A 200 -2.75 -18.83 1.57
N PHE A 201 -3.87 -19.51 1.81
CA PHE A 201 -4.58 -20.29 0.81
C PHE A 201 -5.19 -19.41 -0.30
N ASP A 202 -5.84 -18.31 0.05
CA ASP A 202 -6.45 -17.41 -0.94
C ASP A 202 -5.39 -16.69 -1.77
N LEU A 203 -4.24 -16.37 -1.16
CA LEU A 203 -3.10 -15.76 -1.85
C LEU A 203 -2.41 -16.73 -2.83
N ASP A 204 -2.14 -17.97 -2.41
CA ASP A 204 -1.63 -19.03 -3.29
C ASP A 204 -2.56 -19.25 -4.49
N ARG A 205 -3.87 -19.26 -4.23
CA ARG A 205 -4.88 -19.42 -5.27
C ARG A 205 -4.91 -18.24 -6.25
N ALA A 206 -4.69 -17.01 -5.79
CA ALA A 206 -4.58 -15.84 -6.65
C ALA A 206 -3.32 -15.90 -7.54
N ILE A 207 -2.19 -16.37 -6.98
CA ILE A 207 -0.93 -16.54 -7.71
C ILE A 207 -1.05 -17.61 -8.78
N ASP A 208 -1.58 -18.79 -8.44
CA ASP A 208 -1.71 -19.89 -9.41
C ASP A 208 -2.61 -19.51 -10.58
N ARG A 209 -3.67 -18.73 -10.34
CA ARG A 209 -4.51 -18.16 -11.40
C ARG A 209 -3.78 -17.13 -12.25
N THR A 210 -2.92 -16.31 -11.65
CA THR A 210 -2.10 -15.35 -12.38
C THR A 210 -1.08 -16.07 -13.27
N ARG A 211 -0.52 -17.18 -12.79
CA ARG A 211 0.36 -18.06 -13.57
C ARG A 211 -0.41 -18.80 -14.68
N GLU A 212 -1.61 -19.28 -14.42
CA GLU A 212 -2.49 -19.85 -15.46
C GLU A 212 -2.80 -18.80 -16.54
N LEU A 213 -3.12 -17.56 -16.14
CA LEU A 213 -3.32 -16.47 -17.09
C LEU A 213 -2.06 -16.22 -17.93
N ALA A 214 -0.87 -16.21 -17.33
CA ALA A 214 0.40 -16.07 -18.04
C ALA A 214 0.66 -17.20 -19.05
N ARG A 215 0.22 -18.44 -18.74
CA ARG A 215 0.31 -19.58 -19.66
C ARG A 215 -0.73 -19.52 -20.79
N ASP A 216 -1.96 -19.11 -20.48
CA ASP A 216 -3.02 -18.95 -21.47
C ASP A 216 -2.76 -17.77 -22.42
N LEU A 217 -1.92 -16.82 -21.99
CA LEU A 217 -1.37 -15.74 -22.79
C LEU A 217 -0.30 -16.20 -23.81
N ASP A 218 0.12 -17.47 -23.82
CA ASP A 218 1.09 -17.99 -24.79
C ASP A 218 0.54 -17.88 -26.23
N PRO A 219 1.14 -17.01 -27.07
CA PRO A 219 0.62 -16.70 -28.40
C PRO A 219 0.67 -17.88 -29.37
N ASN A 220 1.29 -19.02 -29.00
CA ASN A 220 1.51 -20.15 -29.90
C ASN A 220 0.35 -21.17 -29.96
N ARG A 221 -0.72 -21.06 -29.13
CA ARG A 221 -1.65 -22.18 -28.91
C ARG A 221 -3.08 -22.09 -29.48
N ALA A 222 -3.59 -20.97 -30.00
CA ALA A 222 -4.96 -20.94 -30.53
C ALA A 222 -5.27 -19.81 -31.55
N PRO A 223 -6.34 -19.93 -32.37
CA PRO A 223 -6.73 -18.95 -33.37
C PRO A 223 -7.07 -17.58 -32.75
N LEU A 224 -6.31 -16.58 -33.19
CA LEU A 224 -6.17 -15.25 -32.60
C LEU A 224 -7.46 -14.53 -32.15
N PRO A 225 -8.56 -14.47 -32.93
CA PRO A 225 -9.73 -13.69 -32.52
C PRO A 225 -10.51 -14.31 -31.36
N THR A 226 -10.56 -15.65 -31.31
CA THR A 226 -11.22 -16.40 -30.24
C THR A 226 -10.36 -16.37 -28.98
N VAL A 227 -9.03 -16.43 -29.15
CA VAL A 227 -8.07 -16.22 -28.05
C VAL A 227 -8.22 -14.83 -27.46
N ILE A 228 -8.20 -13.76 -28.27
CA ILE A 228 -8.28 -12.38 -27.76
C ILE A 228 -9.55 -12.15 -26.93
N ARG A 229 -10.71 -12.65 -27.37
CA ARG A 229 -11.96 -12.52 -26.62
C ARG A 229 -12.01 -13.41 -25.37
N ALA A 230 -11.57 -14.67 -25.48
CA ALA A 230 -11.50 -15.56 -24.32
C ALA A 230 -10.52 -15.02 -23.27
N LEU A 231 -9.41 -14.45 -23.71
CA LEU A 231 -8.36 -13.85 -22.92
C LEU A 231 -8.81 -12.54 -22.26
N ALA A 232 -9.46 -11.64 -22.99
CA ALA A 232 -10.03 -10.42 -22.42
C ALA A 232 -11.08 -10.75 -21.35
N ARG A 233 -11.90 -11.78 -21.58
CA ARG A 233 -12.92 -12.23 -20.62
C ARG A 233 -12.31 -12.94 -19.40
N ALA A 234 -11.35 -13.85 -19.62
CA ALA A 234 -10.62 -14.51 -18.54
C ALA A 234 -9.84 -13.48 -17.70
N ARG A 235 -9.26 -12.46 -18.35
CA ARG A 235 -8.56 -11.35 -17.70
C ARG A 235 -9.51 -10.48 -16.88
N ALA A 236 -10.67 -10.10 -17.40
CA ALA A 236 -11.67 -9.34 -16.64
C ALA A 236 -12.12 -10.13 -15.41
N LEU A 237 -12.48 -11.41 -15.58
CA LEU A 237 -12.91 -12.26 -14.46
C LEU A 237 -11.80 -12.51 -13.42
N ASN A 238 -10.56 -12.68 -13.86
CA ASN A 238 -9.44 -12.90 -12.95
C ASN A 238 -9.03 -11.62 -12.24
N LEU A 239 -9.12 -10.46 -12.90
CA LEU A 239 -8.88 -9.17 -12.29
C LEU A 239 -9.97 -8.85 -11.25
N ASP A 240 -11.24 -9.07 -11.58
CA ASP A 240 -12.35 -8.89 -10.64
C ASP A 240 -12.18 -9.78 -9.40
N ARG A 241 -11.71 -11.03 -9.58
CA ARG A 241 -11.40 -11.93 -8.47
C ARG A 241 -10.18 -11.50 -7.67
N ALA A 242 -9.11 -11.06 -8.32
CA ALA A 242 -7.92 -10.55 -7.65
C ALA A 242 -8.28 -9.30 -6.83
N LEU A 243 -9.08 -8.41 -7.41
CA LEU A 243 -9.64 -7.26 -6.71
C LEU A 243 -10.50 -7.65 -5.52
N SER A 244 -11.38 -8.65 -5.66
CA SER A 244 -12.17 -9.16 -4.53
C SER A 244 -11.25 -9.68 -3.43
N ALA A 245 -10.28 -10.53 -3.76
CA ALA A 245 -9.35 -11.10 -2.79
C ALA A 245 -8.50 -10.02 -2.10
N THR A 246 -8.03 -8.99 -2.82
CA THR A 246 -7.28 -7.89 -2.19
C THR A 246 -8.17 -7.04 -1.30
N HIS A 247 -9.45 -6.87 -1.62
CA HIS A 247 -10.42 -6.20 -0.75
C HIS A 247 -10.70 -7.00 0.52
N ASP A 248 -10.95 -8.30 0.38
CA ASP A 248 -11.23 -9.21 1.50
C ASP A 248 -10.03 -9.23 2.47
N LEU A 249 -8.82 -9.39 1.94
CA LEU A 249 -7.59 -9.34 2.72
C LEU A 249 -7.34 -7.96 3.37
N ALA A 250 -7.53 -6.86 2.62
CA ALA A 250 -7.43 -5.52 3.21
C ALA A 250 -8.48 -5.28 4.31
N HIS A 251 -9.65 -5.91 4.19
CA HIS A 251 -10.67 -5.91 5.23
C HIS A 251 -10.22 -6.68 6.47
N ASP A 252 -9.71 -7.90 6.31
CA ASP A 252 -9.23 -8.75 7.41
C ASP A 252 -8.06 -8.11 8.17
N LEU A 253 -7.08 -7.52 7.46
CA LEU A 253 -6.01 -6.76 8.10
C LEU A 253 -6.52 -5.50 8.80
N GLY A 254 -7.57 -4.87 8.27
CA GLY A 254 -8.26 -3.78 8.94
C GLY A 254 -8.88 -4.22 10.26
N GLN A 255 -9.51 -5.39 10.29
CA GLN A 255 -10.07 -5.98 11.51
C GLN A 255 -8.97 -6.34 12.51
N ALA A 256 -7.88 -6.96 12.07
CA ALA A 256 -6.74 -7.27 12.92
C ALA A 256 -6.11 -6.00 13.53
N ALA A 257 -5.92 -4.95 12.72
CA ALA A 257 -5.44 -3.64 13.16
C ALA A 257 -6.37 -2.99 14.20
N ALA A 258 -7.68 -3.07 13.97
CA ALA A 258 -8.69 -2.60 14.92
C ALA A 258 -8.60 -3.36 16.25
N HIS A 259 -8.47 -4.69 16.19
CA HIS A 259 -8.34 -5.54 17.36
C HIS A 259 -7.08 -5.22 18.18
N LEU A 260 -5.94 -4.97 17.53
CA LEU A 260 -4.70 -4.54 18.18
C LEU A 260 -4.85 -3.21 18.92
N LEU A 261 -5.72 -2.34 18.42
CA LEU A 261 -6.04 -1.04 19.03
C LEU A 261 -7.17 -1.11 20.07
N GLY A 262 -7.75 -2.29 20.29
CA GLY A 262 -8.91 -2.45 21.18
C GLY A 262 -10.18 -1.81 20.64
N LEU A 263 -10.28 -1.60 19.34
CA LEU A 263 -11.44 -1.00 18.67
C LEU A 263 -12.45 -2.10 18.29
N GLU A 264 -13.73 -1.87 18.58
CA GLU A 264 -14.81 -2.77 18.20
C GLU A 264 -15.13 -2.59 16.69
N VAL A 265 -14.99 -3.66 15.91
CA VAL A 265 -15.29 -3.82 14.47
C VAL A 265 -15.28 -2.53 13.64
N VAL A 266 -14.17 -2.34 12.92
CA VAL A 266 -13.94 -1.19 12.05
C VAL A 266 -14.36 -1.56 10.63
N ASP A 267 -15.34 -0.84 10.06
CA ASP A 267 -15.69 -0.99 8.64
C ASP A 267 -14.56 -0.47 7.72
N GLY A 268 -14.63 -0.76 6.41
CA GLY A 268 -13.59 -0.36 5.47
C GLY A 268 -13.33 1.16 5.39
N ARG A 269 -14.27 1.99 5.86
CA ARG A 269 -14.11 3.44 5.93
C ARG A 269 -13.31 3.84 7.17
N ALA A 270 -13.65 3.26 8.32
CA ALA A 270 -12.97 3.55 9.57
C ALA A 270 -11.49 3.11 9.53
N ALA A 271 -11.16 2.09 8.75
CA ALA A 271 -9.78 1.66 8.59
C ALA A 271 -8.95 2.60 7.67
N ARG A 272 -9.60 3.25 6.69
CA ARG A 272 -8.97 4.34 5.91
C ARG A 272 -8.75 5.59 6.77
N MET A 273 -9.71 5.90 7.64
CA MET A 273 -9.57 6.97 8.63
C MET A 273 -8.43 6.69 9.63
N LEU A 274 -8.28 5.43 10.05
CA LEU A 274 -7.18 5.01 10.92
C LEU A 274 -5.83 5.25 10.23
N GLN A 275 -5.70 4.89 8.95
CA GLN A 275 -4.48 5.17 8.18
C GLN A 275 -4.21 6.68 8.08
N ASP A 276 -5.21 7.48 7.68
CA ASP A 276 -5.11 8.95 7.61
C ASP A 276 -4.66 9.55 8.96
N LEU A 277 -5.20 9.01 10.07
CA LEU A 277 -4.85 9.44 11.41
C LEU A 277 -3.47 8.94 11.82
N LEU A 278 -3.03 7.75 11.44
CA LEU A 278 -1.66 7.28 11.68
C LEU A 278 -0.64 8.08 10.89
N ASP A 279 -1.03 8.63 9.74
CA ASP A 279 -0.18 9.43 8.86
C ASP A 279 -0.15 10.92 9.24
N ASP A 280 -1.05 11.42 10.10
CA ASP A 280 -1.15 12.86 10.44
C ASP A 280 -0.25 13.32 11.60
N PHE A 281 0.95 13.78 11.29
CA PHE A 281 1.90 14.35 12.23
C PHE A 281 1.94 15.88 12.21
N THR A 282 0.90 16.55 11.69
CA THR A 282 0.89 18.01 11.53
C THR A 282 1.11 18.77 12.83
N GLN A 283 0.75 18.23 13.99
CA GLN A 283 0.97 18.85 15.31
C GLN A 283 1.94 18.07 16.21
N ALA A 284 2.71 17.14 15.63
CA ALA A 284 3.54 16.23 16.40
C ALA A 284 4.83 16.87 16.93
N ASP A 285 5.20 16.55 18.17
CA ASP A 285 6.54 16.79 18.69
C ASP A 285 7.35 15.51 18.64
N LEU A 286 8.22 15.42 17.64
CA LEU A 286 9.07 14.26 17.35
C LEU A 286 10.50 14.44 17.85
N ARG A 287 10.84 15.52 18.57
CA ARG A 287 12.23 15.84 18.98
C ARG A 287 12.94 14.75 19.77
N GLY A 288 12.20 13.87 20.45
CA GLY A 288 12.72 12.75 21.23
C GLY A 288 12.57 11.38 20.57
N VAL A 289 12.11 11.33 19.33
CA VAL A 289 11.89 10.06 18.61
C VAL A 289 13.07 9.79 17.70
N ASP A 290 13.60 8.57 17.77
CA ASP A 290 14.55 8.08 16.79
C ASP A 290 13.80 7.71 15.51
N LEU A 291 14.03 8.49 14.45
CA LEU A 291 13.41 8.27 13.13
C LEU A 291 14.37 7.55 12.17
N THR A 292 15.52 7.07 12.66
CA THR A 292 16.45 6.29 11.85
C THR A 292 15.74 5.01 11.41
N HIS A 293 15.69 4.75 10.11
CA HIS A 293 15.00 3.61 9.48
C HIS A 293 13.46 3.62 9.54
N VAL A 294 12.82 4.71 9.94
CA VAL A 294 11.37 4.84 9.85
C VAL A 294 10.97 5.30 8.45
N ASP A 295 10.08 4.56 7.78
CA ASP A 295 9.49 5.03 6.53
C ASP A 295 8.46 6.14 6.78
N LEU A 296 8.78 7.32 6.24
CA LEU A 296 7.93 8.50 6.34
C LEU A 296 7.02 8.67 5.10
N GLU A 297 7.01 7.76 4.14
CA GLU A 297 6.17 7.87 2.94
C GLU A 297 4.67 8.03 3.27
N GLY A 298 4.05 9.12 2.84
CA GLY A 298 2.65 9.42 3.14
C GLY A 298 2.44 10.19 4.45
N VAL A 299 3.48 10.39 5.29
CA VAL A 299 3.38 11.24 6.49
C VAL A 299 2.96 12.65 6.10
N ARG A 300 1.86 13.11 6.69
CA ARG A 300 1.44 14.51 6.70
C ARG A 300 2.16 15.24 7.83
N TRP A 301 2.78 16.36 7.51
CA TRP A 301 3.47 17.19 8.49
C TRP A 301 3.27 18.66 8.18
N SER A 302 3.44 19.51 9.20
CA SER A 302 3.37 20.95 9.06
C SER A 302 4.74 21.58 9.26
N ALA A 303 5.10 22.52 8.39
CA ALA A 303 6.33 23.30 8.53
C ALA A 303 6.37 24.16 9.80
N HIS A 304 5.22 24.45 10.42
CA HIS A 304 5.14 25.36 11.56
C HIS A 304 4.90 24.64 12.89
N THR A 305 4.15 23.54 12.87
CA THR A 305 3.71 22.88 14.11
C THR A 305 4.37 21.54 14.36
N THR A 306 4.85 20.82 13.32
CA THR A 306 5.62 19.59 13.52
C THR A 306 7.04 19.93 13.97
N ARG A 307 7.48 19.36 15.09
CA ARG A 307 8.83 19.54 15.61
C ARG A 307 9.65 18.29 15.37
N TRP A 308 10.63 18.38 14.47
CA TRP A 308 11.48 17.25 14.10
C TRP A 308 12.70 17.09 15.03
N PRO A 309 13.28 15.88 15.17
CA PRO A 309 14.59 15.69 15.79
C PRO A 309 15.65 16.60 15.16
N ALA A 310 16.63 17.04 15.95
CA ALA A 310 17.74 17.86 15.45
C ALA A 310 18.63 17.13 14.42
N THR A 311 18.56 15.79 14.39
CA THR A 311 19.26 14.94 13.43
C THR A 311 18.54 14.84 12.08
N MET A 312 17.29 15.31 11.97
CA MET A 312 16.51 15.25 10.74
C MET A 312 16.99 16.30 9.74
N ASP A 313 17.33 15.87 8.53
CA ASP A 313 17.62 16.75 7.41
C ASP A 313 16.30 17.31 6.83
N MET A 314 15.94 18.50 7.30
CA MET A 314 14.72 19.18 6.87
C MET A 314 14.73 19.58 5.39
N GLU A 315 15.89 19.83 4.79
CA GLU A 315 15.98 20.20 3.37
C GLU A 315 15.64 18.98 2.50
N ARG A 316 16.23 17.82 2.82
CA ARG A 316 15.91 16.55 2.17
C ARG A 316 14.47 16.14 2.38
N LEU A 317 13.92 16.32 3.59
CA LEU A 317 12.52 16.02 3.89
C LEU A 317 11.57 16.91 3.08
N CYS A 318 11.84 18.22 3.01
CA CYS A 318 11.10 19.17 2.18
C CYS A 318 11.14 18.77 0.70
N HIS A 319 12.32 18.41 0.17
CA HIS A 319 12.49 18.01 -1.23
C HIS A 319 11.68 16.75 -1.58
N ARG A 320 11.57 15.83 -0.63
CA ARG A 320 10.76 14.61 -0.77
C ARG A 320 9.27 14.82 -0.49
N SER A 321 8.82 16.04 -0.18
CA SER A 321 7.43 16.29 0.19
C SER A 321 6.70 17.15 -0.82
N ARG A 322 5.41 16.87 -1.04
CA ARG A 322 4.50 17.72 -1.80
C ARG A 322 3.61 18.51 -0.87
N GLU A 323 3.52 19.81 -1.11
CA GLU A 323 2.60 20.69 -0.40
C GLU A 323 1.15 20.37 -0.80
N ILE A 324 0.31 20.04 0.18
CA ILE A 324 -1.13 19.74 -0.02
C ILE A 324 -2.04 20.85 0.52
N GLY A 325 -1.47 21.80 1.25
CA GLY A 325 -2.14 22.97 1.82
C GLY A 325 -1.08 23.91 2.40
N ILE A 326 -1.47 25.13 2.76
CA ILE A 326 -0.54 26.16 3.21
C ILE A 326 0.30 25.66 4.40
N GLY A 327 1.59 25.41 4.15
CA GLY A 327 2.52 24.90 5.15
C GLY A 327 2.23 23.48 5.66
N ILE A 328 1.40 22.71 4.93
CA ILE A 328 1.12 21.29 5.17
C ILE A 328 1.66 20.48 3.98
N TYR A 329 2.51 19.53 4.31
CA TYR A 329 3.26 18.73 3.37
C TYR A 329 2.92 17.25 3.57
N VAL A 330 2.88 16.50 2.48
CA VAL A 330 2.88 15.03 2.49
C VAL A 330 4.21 14.57 1.95
N VAL A 331 4.92 13.72 2.71
CA VAL A 331 6.13 13.07 2.21
C VAL A 331 5.73 12.15 1.06
N GLU A 332 6.21 12.45 -0.14
CA GLU A 332 6.06 11.59 -1.29
C GLU A 332 7.10 10.48 -1.25
N ARG A 333 6.80 9.40 -1.98
CA ARG A 333 7.78 8.37 -2.22
C ARG A 333 8.95 9.01 -2.95
N GLY A 334 10.10 9.02 -2.29
CA GLY A 334 11.32 9.40 -2.97
C GLY A 334 11.58 8.33 -4.00
N THR A 335 11.52 8.67 -5.29
CA THR A 335 12.47 8.08 -6.24
C THR A 335 13.82 8.33 -5.58
N THR A 336 14.47 7.32 -5.04
CA THR A 336 15.82 7.53 -4.53
C THR A 336 16.65 7.97 -5.72
N ALA A 337 16.83 9.28 -5.88
CA ALA A 337 17.88 9.81 -6.70
C ALA A 337 19.13 9.29 -6.00
N THR A 338 19.69 8.24 -6.59
CA THR A 338 20.91 7.53 -6.20
C THR A 338 21.96 8.54 -5.78
N ASP A 339 21.99 8.89 -4.50
CA ASP A 339 23.09 9.62 -3.89
C ASP A 339 24.23 8.62 -3.78
N HIS A 340 24.91 8.43 -4.91
CA HIS A 340 26.26 7.92 -4.91
C HIS A 340 27.11 8.91 -4.12
N VAL A 341 27.22 8.67 -2.82
CA VAL A 341 28.28 9.22 -1.99
C VAL A 341 29.59 8.74 -2.61
N SER A 342 30.19 9.61 -3.41
CA SER A 342 31.58 9.44 -3.84
C SER A 342 32.43 9.65 -2.60
N VAL A 343 32.90 8.54 -2.02
CA VAL A 343 33.92 8.51 -0.96
C VAL A 343 35.29 8.81 -1.55
#